data_AF-A0A9W3CGD5-F1
#
_entry.id   AF-A0A9W3CGD5-F1
#
_cell.length_a   1.000
_cell.length_b   1.000
_cell.length_c   1.000
_cell.angle_alpha   90.00
_cell.angle_beta   90.00
_cell.angle_gamma   90.00
#
_symmetry.space_group_name_H-M   'P 1'
#
loop_
_entity.id
_entity.type
_entity.pdbx_description
1 polymer ?
#
loop_
_entity_poly.entity_id
_entity_poly.type
_entity_poly.pdbx_seq_one_letter_code
_entity_poly.pdbx_strand_id
1 'polypeptide(L)' 'MYMLYRSNMVCCDRHREVILAELEGTNGDYAASVIERENSSANVVVILDGSLLTEDFRCDRVRVRVDGNRIVVQVPTVG' A
#
# COMPACT_ATOMS: atom_id res chain seq x y z
N MET A 1 -0.93 11.10 -22.37
CA MET A 1 -0.12 12.33 -22.40
C MET A 1 -0.32 13.03 -21.07
N TYR A 2 0.71 12.95 -20.22
CA TYR A 2 1.04 13.69 -18.98
C TYR A 2 -0.12 14.29 -18.16
N MET A 3 -0.26 14.05 -16.85
CA MET A 3 0.70 14.39 -15.78
C MET A 3 0.46 13.50 -14.54
N LEU A 4 1.48 12.84 -13.99
CA LEU A 4 2.20 13.30 -12.80
C LEU A 4 1.30 13.96 -11.76
N TYR A 5 0.78 13.22 -10.78
CA TYR A 5 0.34 13.82 -9.52
C TYR A 5 0.77 12.94 -8.35
N ARG A 6 1.88 13.36 -7.73
CA ARG A 6 2.28 13.03 -6.36
C ARG A 6 1.15 13.44 -5.41
N SER A 7 0.13 12.61 -5.23
CA SER A 7 -0.86 12.87 -4.18
C SER A 7 -1.47 11.58 -3.70
N ASN A 8 -1.27 11.33 -2.40
CA ASN A 8 -2.06 10.46 -1.54
C ASN A 8 -3.45 10.18 -2.13
N MET A 9 -3.62 9.03 -2.78
CA MET A 9 -4.91 8.59 -3.30
C MET A 9 -5.72 8.04 -2.13
N VAL A 10 -6.36 8.96 -1.41
CA VAL A 10 -7.33 8.73 -0.36
C VAL A 10 -8.55 8.06 -1.00
N CYS A 11 -8.68 6.76 -0.79
CA CYS A 11 -9.95 6.08 -0.98
C CYS A 11 -10.89 6.47 0.16
N CYS A 12 -11.93 7.25 -0.15
CA CYS A 12 -12.95 7.76 0.79
C CYS A 12 -12.37 8.41 2.05
N ASP A 13 -12.33 9.73 2.03
CA ASP A 13 -11.97 10.62 3.12
C ASP A 13 -12.38 10.11 4.53
N ARG A 14 -11.41 9.52 5.23
CA ARG A 14 -11.28 9.60 6.67
C ARG A 14 -9.80 9.68 7.00
N HIS A 15 -9.31 10.91 7.05
CA HIS A 15 -8.16 11.41 7.81
C HIS A 15 -7.47 10.40 8.74
N ARG A 16 -6.72 9.47 8.16
CA ARG A 16 -5.59 8.85 8.82
C ARG A 16 -4.57 8.61 7.73
N GLU A 17 -3.62 9.52 7.61
CA GLU A 17 -2.27 9.17 7.16
C GLU A 17 -1.77 8.14 8.18
N VAL A 18 -2.22 6.89 8.00
CA VAL A 18 -1.62 5.75 8.67
C VAL A 18 -0.17 5.79 8.23
N ILE A 19 0.73 5.56 9.19
CA ILE A 19 2.18 5.33 9.18
C ILE A 19 2.82 4.58 7.98
N LEU A 20 2.12 4.41 6.86
CA LEU A 20 2.52 3.87 5.56
C LEU A 20 3.84 4.44 5.04
N ALA A 21 4.12 5.73 5.24
CA ALA A 21 5.40 6.33 4.86
C ALA A 21 6.58 5.77 5.66
N GLU A 22 6.36 5.40 6.93
CA GLU A 22 7.39 4.81 7.79
C GLU A 22 7.60 3.31 7.53
N LEU A 23 6.72 2.68 6.73
CA LEU A 23 6.81 1.26 6.38
C LEU A 23 7.73 1.00 5.18
N GLU A 24 8.10 2.04 4.42
CA GLU A 24 9.09 1.91 3.35
C GLU A 24 10.45 1.45 3.91
N GLY A 25 11.05 0.44 3.29
CA GLY A 25 12.30 -0.17 3.78
C GLY A 25 12.11 -1.18 4.92
N THR A 26 10.89 -1.39 5.42
CA THR A 26 10.59 -2.45 6.41
C THR A 26 10.25 -3.78 5.73
N ASN A 27 10.16 -4.85 6.51
CA ASN A 27 9.69 -6.14 6.00
C ASN A 27 8.19 -6.06 5.64
N GLY A 28 7.82 -6.60 4.48
CA GLY A 28 6.45 -6.56 3.98
C GLY A 28 5.41 -7.24 4.88
N ASP A 29 5.78 -8.33 5.55
CA ASP A 29 4.89 -9.05 6.47
C ASP A 29 4.63 -8.20 7.74
N TYR A 30 5.68 -7.48 8.20
CA TYR A 30 5.54 -6.51 9.29
C TYR A 30 4.65 -5.33 8.88
N ALA A 31 4.91 -4.75 7.70
CA ALA A 31 4.12 -3.66 7.16
C ALA A 31 2.63 -4.04 7.02
N ALA A 32 2.36 -5.25 6.52
CA ALA A 32 1.00 -5.75 6.41
C ALA A 32 0.32 -5.88 7.78
N SER A 33 1.00 -6.45 8.76
CA SER A 33 0.49 -6.60 10.13
C SER A 33 0.17 -5.25 10.79
N VAL A 34 0.99 -4.22 10.55
CA VAL A 34 0.73 -2.86 11.05
C VAL A 34 -0.51 -2.26 10.40
N ILE A 35 -0.67 -2.41 9.09
CA ILE A 35 -1.82 -1.88 8.35
C ILE A 35 -3.13 -2.57 8.77
N GLU A 36 -3.13 -3.89 8.89
CA GLU A 36 -4.30 -4.65 9.37
C GLU A 36 -4.69 -4.27 10.80
N ARG A 37 -3.71 -3.98 11.65
CA ARG A 37 -3.96 -3.53 13.02
C ARG A 37 -4.58 -2.14 13.09
N GLU A 38 -4.09 -1.21 12.26
CA GLU A 38 -4.60 0.16 12.20
C GLU A 38 -5.95 0.26 11.50
N ASN A 39 -6.18 -0.59 10.50
CA ASN A 39 -7.44 -0.67 9.77
C ASN A 39 -7.78 -2.14 9.51
N SER A 40 -8.50 -2.76 10.44
CA SER A 40 -8.96 -4.15 10.31
C SER A 40 -9.95 -4.38 9.17
N SER A 41 -10.49 -3.31 8.58
CA SER A 41 -11.34 -3.37 7.39
C SER A 41 -10.55 -3.28 6.09
N ALA A 42 -9.23 -3.04 6.15
CA ALA A 42 -8.36 -3.06 4.99
C ALA A 42 -8.01 -4.51 4.60
N ASN A 43 -8.19 -4.81 3.32
CA ASN A 43 -7.72 -6.01 2.66
C ASN A 43 -6.27 -5.79 2.21
N VAL A 44 -5.32 -6.28 2.98
CA VAL A 44 -3.89 -6.08 2.72
C VAL A 44 -3.35 -7.19 1.84
N VAL A 45 -2.70 -6.82 0.74
CA VAL A 45 -2.10 -7.76 -0.20
C VAL A 45 -0.63 -7.41 -0.39
N VAL A 46 0.25 -8.36 -0.05
CA VAL A 46 1.69 -8.25 -0.31
C VAL A 46 1.97 -8.77 -1.72
N ILE A 47 2.64 -7.94 -2.52
CA ILE A 47 2.93 -8.22 -3.93
C ILE A 47 4.40 -7.98 -4.23
N LEU A 48 4.98 -8.82 -5.10
CA LEU A 48 6.32 -8.56 -5.62
C LEU A 48 6.30 -7.38 -6.58
N ASP A 49 7.30 -6.52 -6.49
CA ASP A 49 7.45 -5.43 -7.43
C ASP A 49 7.60 -5.95 -8.87
N GLY A 50 6.99 -5.24 -9.82
CA GLY A 50 6.86 -5.69 -11.21
C GLY A 50 5.81 -6.78 -11.48
N SER A 51 5.06 -7.25 -10.48
CA SER A 51 3.92 -8.15 -10.70
C SER A 51 2.84 -7.46 -11.54
N LEU A 52 2.30 -8.18 -12.53
CA LEU A 52 1.12 -7.73 -13.28
C LEU A 52 -0.09 -7.76 -12.34
N LEU A 53 -0.73 -6.60 -12.17
CA LEU A 53 -1.90 -6.44 -11.32
C LEU A 53 -3.12 -6.13 -12.17
N THR A 54 -4.28 -6.48 -11.64
CA THR A 54 -5.55 -6.00 -12.15
C THR A 54 -5.65 -4.49 -11.94
N GLU A 55 -6.09 -3.77 -12.97
CA GLU A 55 -6.31 -2.31 -12.95
C GLU A 55 -7.62 -1.90 -12.25
N ASP A 56 -8.26 -2.83 -11.53
CA ASP A 56 -9.42 -2.51 -10.70
C ASP A 56 -9.01 -1.62 -9.54
N PHE A 57 -9.85 -0.63 -9.22
CA PHE A 57 -9.65 0.26 -8.10
C PHE A 57 -10.58 -0.11 -6.95
N ARG A 58 -10.01 -0.39 -5.78
CA ARG A 58 -10.71 -0.87 -4.59
C ARG A 58 -10.29 -0.09 -3.35
N CYS A 59 -11.25 0.63 -2.78
CA CYS A 59 -11.06 1.44 -1.58
C CYS A 59 -10.74 0.62 -0.32
N ASP A 60 -11.11 -0.65 -0.32
CA ASP A 60 -10.85 -1.57 0.78
C ASP A 60 -9.48 -2.26 0.64
N ARG A 61 -8.78 -2.14 -0.49
CA ARG A 61 -7.55 -2.88 -0.76
C ARG A 61 -6.30 -2.01 -0.60
N VAL A 62 -5.34 -2.50 0.17
CA VAL A 62 -4.01 -1.90 0.30
C VAL A 62 -2.98 -2.84 -0.30
N ARG A 63 -2.19 -2.36 -1.25
CA ARG A 63 -1.13 -3.15 -1.89
C ARG A 63 0.23 -2.76 -1.32
N VAL A 64 0.90 -3.72 -0.68
CA VAL A 64 2.26 -3.58 -0.17
C VAL A 64 3.22 -4.16 -1.21
N ARG A 65 3.99 -3.30 -1.89
CA ARG A 65 5.00 -3.75 -2.86
C ARG A 65 6.30 -4.08 -2.17
N VAL A 66 6.81 -5.29 -2.41
CA VAL A 66 8.08 -5.75 -1.87
C VAL A 66 9.06 -6.18 -2.96
N ASP A 67 10.35 -6.08 -2.67
CA ASP A 67 11.42 -6.67 -3.49
C ASP A 67 11.57 -8.18 -3.25
N GLY A 68 12.57 -8.78 -3.91
CA GLY A 68 12.94 -10.19 -3.71
C GLY A 68 13.40 -10.54 -2.29
N ASN A 69 13.76 -9.55 -1.47
CA ASN A 69 14.14 -9.71 -0.07
C ASN A 69 12.95 -9.46 0.89
N ARG A 70 11.73 -9.32 0.36
CA ARG A 70 10.50 -8.96 1.09
C ARG A 70 10.57 -7.60 1.77
N ILE A 71 11.37 -6.68 1.25
CA ILE A 71 11.47 -5.31 1.75
C ILE A 71 10.51 -4.42 0.97
N VAL A 72 9.74 -3.59 1.69
CA VAL A 72 8.81 -2.65 1.08
C VAL A 72 9.58 -1.62 0.26
N VAL A 73 9.35 -1.59 -1.05
CA VAL A 73 10.06 -0.70 -1.99
C VAL A 73 9.29 0.56 -2.34
N GLN A 74 8.01 0.62 -2.01
CA GLN A 74 7.14 1.77 -2.26
C GLN A 74 6.17 1.91 -1.10
N VAL A 75 5.86 3.16 -0.75
CA VAL A 75 4.80 3.48 0.21
C VAL A 75 3.51 2.75 -0.21
N PRO A 76 2.91 1.93 0.66
CA PRO A 76 1.71 1.19 0.29
C PRO A 76 0.56 2.16 0.00
N THR A 77 -0.17 1.90 -1.07
CA THR A 77 -1.28 2.75 -1.51
C THR A 77 -2.57 1.96 -1.54
N VAL A 78 -3.68 2.65 -1.29
CA VAL A 78 -5.02 2.08 -1.45
C VAL A 78 -5.37 2.04 -2.94
N GLY A 79 -5.95 0.93 -3.41
CA GLY A 79 -6.35 0.75 -4.80
C GLY A 79 -6.51 -0.71 -5.22
#